data_AF-A0A1X4I4D6-F1
#
_entry.id   AF-A0A1X4I4D6-F1
#
_cell.length_a   1.000
_cell.length_b   1.000
_cell.length_c   1.000
_cell.angle_alpha   90.00
_cell.angle_beta   90.00
_cell.angle_gamma   90.00
#
_symmetry.space_group_name_H-M   'P 1'
#
loop_
_entity.id
_entity.type
_entity.pdbx_description
1 polymer ?
#
loop_
_entity_poly.entity_id
_entity_poly.type
_entity_poly.pdbx_seq_one_letter_code
_entity_poly.pdbx_strand_id
1 'polypeptide(L)'
;MTQTRYDRRVRVFVEVCGGPDDWQEAEQRFDAHGWPVRGCYSDGEGPLASALRQGPGSRVYEVEVRLFGAAKRCDRGAADRLRKIMRRARIEAYVRRAEPLDRDREMFSNWRAVGVDRRRPGGRSRWRRFLLRRAVMLGRYDIDGIVSGTPRQAVRLARAEPIGGAAPPAVSVRPLDGRWRGSVKYWREEEFERRLFHLVFWAFLPAAALVFASGAPGLARWFWILVVCLGVYRAMRGGWGLFREGGLAGVGLALLFVMLFTAMGLGILSDDGKGWTPEHIVVAATVIGVISGLRLLVRQWTWGEWVAWVAPLVATLAVSSFVAAGSVLHALYADGLSLSPDDLDVPPAWQALAGVKLLMMFSMVMVLPAWWGFARHRHHGYAAPGDGFNIILYVLVLLLMVTGATLQALDSARAAVNEVVAAAESGEAPPSYFGVEPAWTCVQPLVALDELSGEGPPLNPRTPYLSFGVSGDTAVLWDPSAKSPVKILAGQTWLRPVKSGTASCAVDVTGSAKP
;
A
#
# COMPACT_ATOMS: atom_id res chain seq x y z
N MET A 1 22.59 -19.20 15.53
CA MET A 1 21.26 -19.70 15.09
C MET A 1 20.41 -18.51 14.69
N THR A 2 20.34 -18.22 13.39
CA THR A 2 19.48 -17.16 12.84
C THR A 2 18.03 -17.55 13.07
N GLN A 3 17.29 -16.78 13.89
CA GLN A 3 15.85 -16.96 14.03
C GLN A 3 15.21 -16.73 12.65
N THR A 4 14.82 -17.81 11.99
CA THR A 4 13.98 -17.74 10.79
C THR A 4 12.67 -17.10 11.21
N ARG A 5 12.39 -15.89 10.73
CA ARG A 5 11.12 -15.21 10.93
C ARG A 5 10.01 -16.09 10.31
N TYR A 6 8.86 -16.23 10.96
CA TYR A 6 7.70 -16.95 10.43
C TYR A 6 6.41 -16.34 11.00
N ASP A 7 5.31 -16.44 10.25
CA ASP A 7 3.99 -15.97 10.68
C ASP A 7 3.12 -17.11 11.21
N ARG A 8 3.28 -18.32 10.65
CA ARG A 8 2.45 -19.49 10.93
C ARG A 8 3.29 -20.75 11.10
N ARG A 9 2.81 -21.65 11.95
CA ARG A 9 3.35 -22.99 12.14
C ARG A 9 2.29 -24.01 11.75
N VAL A 10 2.69 -25.05 11.05
CA VAL A 10 1.79 -26.12 10.60
C VAL A 10 2.47 -27.45 10.93
N ARG A 11 1.77 -28.32 11.63
CA ARG A 11 2.18 -29.70 11.86
C ARG A 11 1.79 -30.51 10.63
N VAL A 12 2.75 -31.14 9.99
CA VAL A 12 2.52 -31.92 8.76
C VAL A 12 3.03 -33.34 8.98
N PHE A 13 2.18 -34.31 8.63
CA PHE A 13 2.51 -35.72 8.62
C PHE A 13 2.82 -36.18 7.19
N VAL A 14 4.02 -36.71 7.01
CA VAL A 14 4.60 -37.04 5.71
C VAL A 14 5.01 -38.49 5.71
N GLU A 15 4.45 -39.29 4.83
CA GLU A 15 4.92 -40.65 4.60
C GLU A 15 6.02 -40.61 3.55
N VAL A 16 7.20 -41.12 3.88
CA VAL A 16 8.34 -41.22 2.97
C VAL A 16 8.58 -42.69 2.67
N CYS A 17 8.51 -43.05 1.40
CA CYS A 17 8.81 -44.37 0.86
C CYS A 17 10.26 -44.42 0.36
N GLY A 18 10.85 -45.61 0.29
CA GLY A 18 12.17 -45.82 -0.35
C GLY A 18 13.29 -46.27 0.59
N GLY A 19 12.99 -46.46 1.89
CA GLY A 19 13.94 -47.05 2.85
C GLY A 19 14.93 -46.05 3.47
N PRO A 20 15.98 -46.54 4.16
CA PRO A 20 16.84 -45.73 5.03
C PRO A 20 17.57 -44.57 4.35
N ASP A 21 18.00 -44.74 3.10
CA ASP A 21 18.74 -43.70 2.37
C ASP A 21 17.82 -42.50 2.04
N ASP A 22 16.61 -42.78 1.53
CA ASP A 22 15.59 -41.77 1.24
C ASP A 22 15.06 -41.10 2.51
N TRP A 23 15.01 -41.83 3.61
CA TRP A 23 14.69 -41.31 4.94
C TRP A 23 15.73 -40.29 5.41
N GLN A 24 17.02 -40.63 5.28
CA GLN A 24 18.11 -39.74 5.67
C GLN A 24 18.16 -38.50 4.77
N GLU A 25 17.95 -38.66 3.46
CA GLU A 25 17.86 -37.51 2.55
C GLU A 25 16.68 -36.61 2.93
N ALA A 26 15.49 -37.17 3.22
CA ALA A 26 14.33 -36.39 3.63
C ALA A 26 14.61 -35.55 4.90
N GLU A 27 15.24 -36.13 5.92
CA GLU A 27 15.64 -35.43 7.15
C GLU A 27 16.60 -34.27 6.86
N GLN A 28 17.64 -34.51 6.06
CA GLN A 28 18.58 -33.45 5.65
C GLN A 28 17.86 -32.29 4.93
N ARG A 29 16.86 -32.58 4.10
CA ARG A 29 16.05 -31.55 3.43
C ARG A 29 15.19 -30.76 4.41
N PHE A 30 14.62 -31.41 5.43
CA PHE A 30 13.84 -30.72 6.47
C PHE A 30 14.73 -29.77 7.28
N ASP A 31 15.91 -30.23 7.69
CA ASP A 31 16.88 -29.43 8.43
C ASP A 31 17.40 -28.24 7.63
N ALA A 32 17.71 -28.44 6.34
CA ALA A 32 18.14 -27.37 5.44
C ALA A 32 17.10 -26.23 5.31
N HIS A 33 15.80 -26.55 5.46
CA HIS A 33 14.71 -25.56 5.44
C HIS A 33 14.36 -25.02 6.84
N GLY A 34 15.05 -25.48 7.89
CA GLY A 34 14.78 -25.12 9.28
C GLY A 34 13.43 -25.63 9.78
N TRP A 35 12.97 -26.78 9.28
CA TRP A 35 11.71 -27.42 9.65
C TRP A 35 11.97 -28.58 10.61
N PRO A 36 11.81 -28.39 11.93
CA PRO A 36 12.19 -29.42 12.88
C PRO A 36 11.25 -30.62 12.78
N VAL A 37 11.85 -31.80 12.75
CA VAL A 37 11.15 -33.08 12.90
C VAL A 37 10.84 -33.28 14.39
N ARG A 38 9.57 -33.43 14.72
CA ARG A 38 9.10 -33.64 16.11
C ARG A 38 9.03 -35.11 16.48
N GLY A 39 8.86 -35.98 15.49
CA GLY A 39 8.79 -37.42 15.68
C GLY A 39 8.86 -38.14 14.34
N CYS A 40 9.30 -39.39 14.38
CA CYS A 40 9.25 -40.33 13.29
C CYS A 40 8.54 -41.61 13.78
N TYR A 41 7.73 -42.20 12.94
CA TYR A 41 6.87 -43.34 13.29
C TYR A 41 6.97 -44.42 12.23
N SER A 42 7.15 -45.66 12.69
CA SER A 42 7.15 -46.89 11.89
C SER A 42 5.73 -47.34 11.55
N ASP A 43 5.60 -48.43 10.79
CA ASP A 43 4.31 -49.08 10.55
C ASP A 43 3.60 -49.43 11.87
N GLY A 44 2.30 -49.15 11.94
CA GLY A 44 1.48 -49.36 13.14
C GLY A 44 1.77 -48.42 14.33
N GLU A 45 2.69 -47.45 14.20
CA GLU A 45 3.05 -46.53 15.29
C GLU A 45 2.57 -45.08 15.05
N GLY A 46 2.35 -44.36 16.16
CA GLY A 46 2.06 -42.92 16.12
C GLY A 46 0.60 -42.51 15.86
N PRO A 47 0.33 -41.21 15.65
CA PRO A 47 -1.03 -40.64 15.62
C PRO A 47 -1.89 -41.10 14.44
N LEU A 48 -1.27 -41.69 13.42
CA LEU A 48 -1.93 -42.13 12.17
C LEU A 48 -1.90 -43.66 12.00
N ALA A 49 -1.43 -44.40 13.01
CA ALA A 49 -1.30 -45.86 12.99
C ALA A 49 -2.61 -46.59 12.60
N SER A 50 -3.75 -46.12 13.10
CA SER A 50 -5.05 -46.75 12.83
C SER A 50 -5.64 -46.38 11.47
N ALA A 51 -5.11 -45.35 10.80
CA ALA A 51 -5.68 -44.78 9.58
C ALA A 51 -4.85 -45.08 8.31
N LEU A 52 -3.58 -45.44 8.46
CA LEU A 52 -2.66 -45.73 7.36
C LEU A 52 -2.10 -47.15 7.49
N ARG A 53 -2.21 -47.96 6.43
CA ARG A 53 -1.41 -49.18 6.29
C ARG A 53 -0.08 -48.77 5.65
N GLN A 54 0.99 -48.77 6.42
CA GLN A 54 2.31 -48.42 5.93
C GLN A 54 2.97 -49.67 5.32
N GLY A 55 3.74 -49.50 4.25
CA GLY A 55 4.56 -50.58 3.71
C GLY A 55 5.83 -50.79 4.55
N PRO A 56 6.46 -51.97 4.52
CA PRO A 56 7.67 -52.27 5.29
C PRO A 56 8.90 -51.40 4.94
N GLY A 57 8.82 -50.58 3.88
CA GLY A 57 9.84 -49.60 3.48
C GLY A 57 9.40 -48.14 3.57
N SER A 58 8.36 -47.86 4.35
CA SER A 58 7.82 -46.50 4.53
C SER A 58 7.90 -46.04 5.99
N ARG A 59 8.08 -44.74 6.19
CA ARG A 59 8.15 -44.11 7.52
C ARG A 59 7.37 -42.80 7.52
N VAL A 60 6.62 -42.54 8.59
CA VAL A 60 5.85 -41.30 8.75
C VAL A 60 6.60 -40.31 9.63
N TYR A 61 6.89 -39.13 9.09
CA TYR A 61 7.50 -38.00 9.78
C TYR A 61 6.46 -36.99 10.25
N GLU A 62 6.56 -36.56 11.50
CA GLU A 62 5.88 -35.37 12.01
C GLU A 62 6.81 -34.16 11.90
N VAL A 63 6.54 -33.28 10.95
CA VAL A 63 7.36 -32.10 10.65
C VAL A 63 6.63 -30.82 11.02
N GLU A 64 7.30 -29.90 11.72
CA GLU A 64 6.77 -28.54 11.94
C GLU A 64 7.21 -27.61 10.80
N VAL A 65 6.32 -27.42 9.84
CA VAL A 65 6.54 -26.52 8.72
C VAL A 65 6.26 -25.07 9.16
N ARG A 66 7.29 -24.22 9.03
CA ARG A 66 7.21 -22.79 9.34
C ARG A 66 6.97 -21.99 8.07
N LEU A 67 5.92 -21.17 8.07
CA LEU A 67 5.44 -20.45 6.89
C LEU A 67 5.28 -18.95 7.16
N PHE A 68 5.54 -18.14 6.14
CA PHE A 68 5.03 -16.77 6.05
C PHE A 68 3.69 -16.78 5.33
N GLY A 69 2.74 -15.96 5.77
CA GLY A 69 1.44 -15.85 5.11
C GLY A 69 0.22 -15.79 6.05
N ALA A 70 -0.95 -15.83 5.42
CA ALA A 70 -2.23 -15.85 6.09
C ALA A 70 -2.49 -17.19 6.79
N ALA A 71 -3.22 -17.17 7.91
CA ALA A 71 -3.70 -18.40 8.54
C ALA A 71 -4.65 -19.19 7.63
N LYS A 72 -5.40 -18.50 6.77
CA LYS A 72 -6.33 -19.14 5.83
C LYS A 72 -5.52 -19.93 4.78
N ARG A 73 -5.79 -21.23 4.66
CA ARG A 73 -5.12 -22.17 3.73
C ARG A 73 -3.63 -22.42 4.03
N CYS A 74 -3.17 -22.15 5.25
CA CYS A 74 -1.77 -22.43 5.62
C CYS A 74 -1.45 -23.92 5.66
N ASP A 75 -2.44 -24.76 5.97
CA ASP A 75 -2.40 -26.23 5.84
C ASP A 75 -2.06 -26.68 4.42
N ARG A 76 -2.80 -26.19 3.42
CA ARG A 76 -2.54 -26.46 2.00
C ARG A 76 -1.18 -25.90 1.58
N GLY A 77 -0.86 -24.67 2.01
CA GLY A 77 0.43 -24.06 1.73
C GLY A 77 1.62 -24.84 2.29
N ALA A 78 1.49 -25.45 3.47
CA ALA A 78 2.51 -26.32 4.07
C ALA A 78 2.68 -27.60 3.25
N ALA A 79 1.56 -28.27 2.95
CA ALA A 79 1.54 -29.50 2.19
C ALA A 79 2.17 -29.31 0.80
N ASP A 80 1.82 -28.24 0.09
CA ASP A 80 2.32 -27.98 -1.27
C ASP A 80 3.82 -27.66 -1.27
N ARG A 81 4.32 -26.88 -0.29
CA ARG A 81 5.77 -26.61 -0.17
C ARG A 81 6.56 -27.89 0.12
N LEU A 82 6.04 -28.72 1.01
CA LEU A 82 6.67 -29.97 1.38
C LEU A 82 6.69 -30.96 0.19
N ARG A 83 5.55 -31.18 -0.47
CA ARG A 83 5.48 -31.97 -1.71
C ARG A 83 6.49 -31.50 -2.74
N LYS A 84 6.66 -30.18 -2.87
CA LYS A 84 7.59 -29.59 -3.83
C LYS A 84 9.05 -29.87 -3.50
N ILE A 85 9.43 -29.80 -2.22
CA ILE A 85 10.80 -30.11 -1.79
C ILE A 85 11.09 -31.60 -2.02
N MET A 86 10.16 -32.47 -1.63
CA MET A 86 10.29 -33.91 -1.85
C MET A 86 10.39 -34.23 -3.35
N ARG A 87 9.52 -33.63 -4.18
CA ARG A 87 9.57 -33.79 -5.66
C ARG A 87 10.89 -33.31 -6.26
N ARG A 88 11.46 -32.20 -5.76
CA ARG A 88 12.77 -31.69 -6.20
C ARG A 88 13.92 -32.61 -5.81
N ALA A 89 13.82 -33.25 -4.65
CA ALA A 89 14.76 -34.27 -4.19
C ALA A 89 14.53 -35.64 -4.86
N ARG A 90 13.46 -35.80 -5.66
CA ARG A 90 13.02 -37.07 -6.26
C ARG A 90 12.69 -38.17 -5.24
N ILE A 91 12.32 -37.78 -4.02
CA ILE A 91 11.91 -38.68 -2.96
C ILE A 91 10.41 -38.97 -3.10
N GLU A 92 10.02 -40.24 -3.04
CA GLU A 92 8.61 -40.65 -3.02
C GLU A 92 7.99 -40.34 -1.64
N ALA A 93 7.36 -39.17 -1.53
CA ALA A 93 6.74 -38.73 -0.28
C ALA A 93 5.30 -38.26 -0.45
N TYR A 94 4.44 -38.70 0.46
CA TYR A 94 3.01 -38.40 0.48
C TYR A 94 2.63 -37.60 1.73
N VAL A 95 2.12 -36.39 1.52
CA VAL A 95 1.56 -35.60 2.63
C VAL A 95 0.19 -36.15 2.99
N ARG A 96 0.08 -36.74 4.18
CA ARG A 96 -1.13 -37.43 4.65
C ARG A 96 -2.07 -36.51 5.43
N ARG A 97 -1.50 -35.62 6.27
CA ARG A 97 -2.28 -34.69 7.09
C ARG A 97 -1.48 -33.41 7.36
N ALA A 98 -2.13 -32.26 7.29
CA ALA A 98 -1.53 -30.98 7.63
C ALA A 98 -2.48 -30.19 8.54
N GLU A 99 -1.99 -29.73 9.68
CA GLU A 99 -2.78 -29.07 10.69
C GLU A 99 -2.12 -27.76 11.14
N PRO A 100 -2.83 -26.63 11.10
CA PRO A 100 -2.29 -25.39 11.64
C PRO A 100 -2.04 -25.53 13.14
N LEU A 101 -0.80 -25.28 13.57
CA LEU A 101 -0.43 -25.20 14.98
C LEU A 101 -0.73 -23.80 15.49
N ASP A 102 -1.94 -23.62 16.01
CA ASP A 102 -2.40 -22.35 16.52
C ASP A 102 -2.02 -22.21 18.02
N ARG A 103 -0.77 -21.83 18.28
CA ARG A 103 -0.32 -21.43 19.62
C ARG A 103 -0.37 -19.91 19.71
N ASP A 104 -1.55 -19.39 20.00
CA ASP A 104 -1.71 -17.98 20.34
C ASP A 104 -1.16 -17.70 21.74
N ARG A 105 -0.67 -16.48 21.96
CA ARG A 105 -0.31 -16.07 23.32
C ARG A 105 -1.61 -15.81 24.06
N GLU A 106 -1.95 -16.66 25.03
CA GLU A 106 -2.99 -16.33 26.00
C GLU A 106 -2.52 -15.08 26.76
N MET A 107 -3.00 -13.89 26.34
CA MET A 107 -2.73 -12.64 27.05
C MET A 107 -3.54 -12.63 28.34
N PHE A 108 -2.94 -13.16 29.40
CA PHE A 108 -3.51 -13.06 30.73
C PHE A 108 -3.60 -11.59 31.15
N SER A 109 -4.65 -11.22 31.87
CA SER A 109 -4.75 -9.88 32.46
C SER A 109 -3.58 -9.64 33.41
N ASN A 110 -2.94 -8.47 33.27
CA ASN A 110 -1.90 -8.02 34.17
C ASN A 110 -2.53 -7.45 35.45
N TRP A 111 -1.99 -7.86 36.58
CA TRP A 111 -2.38 -7.38 37.89
C TRP A 111 -1.18 -6.83 38.62
N ARG A 112 -1.39 -5.77 39.39
CA ARG A 112 -0.39 -5.24 40.31
C ARG A 112 -0.59 -5.84 41.69
N ALA A 113 0.49 -6.22 42.35
CA ALA A 113 0.46 -6.67 43.73
C ALA A 113 0.14 -5.48 44.66
N VAL A 114 -0.70 -5.72 45.67
CA VAL A 114 -1.19 -4.70 46.61
C VAL A 114 -1.21 -5.27 48.02
N GLY A 115 -0.65 -4.53 48.96
CA GLY A 115 -0.60 -4.91 50.38
C GLY A 115 -1.98 -4.88 51.04
N VAL A 116 -2.32 -5.91 51.81
CA VAL A 116 -3.59 -6.09 52.53
C VAL A 116 -3.44 -5.76 54.02
N ASP A 117 -2.22 -5.59 54.53
CA ASP A 117 -1.94 -5.42 55.97
C ASP A 117 -2.63 -4.20 56.61
N ARG A 118 -3.13 -3.26 55.81
CA ARG A 118 -3.92 -2.10 56.28
C ARG A 118 -5.44 -2.21 56.09
N ARG A 119 -5.94 -3.37 55.65
CA ARG A 119 -7.38 -3.69 55.55
C ARG A 119 -7.89 -4.40 56.82
N ARG A 120 -7.91 -3.73 57.98
CA ARG A 120 -8.76 -4.20 59.11
C ARG A 120 -10.09 -3.42 59.13
N PRO A 121 -11.23 -4.04 58.80
CA PRO A 121 -12.52 -3.37 58.79
C PRO A 121 -13.16 -3.42 60.18
N GLY A 122 -12.85 -2.45 61.04
CA GLY A 122 -13.71 -2.08 62.16
C GLY A 122 -14.79 -1.12 61.67
N GLY A 123 -16.06 -1.37 61.98
CA GLY A 123 -17.27 -0.72 61.43
C GLY A 123 -17.15 0.78 61.11
N ARG A 124 -17.14 1.13 59.81
CA ARG A 124 -16.96 2.53 59.33
C ARG A 124 -17.93 2.92 58.21
N SER A 125 -18.29 4.21 58.20
CA SER A 125 -19.34 4.84 57.36
C SER A 125 -19.12 4.70 55.84
N ARG A 126 -20.20 4.88 55.05
CA ARG A 126 -20.19 4.77 53.57
C ARG A 126 -19.15 5.68 52.89
N TRP A 127 -18.89 6.86 53.45
CA TRP A 127 -17.92 7.83 52.92
C TRP A 127 -16.46 7.35 53.01
N ARG A 128 -16.06 6.74 54.13
CA ARG A 128 -14.72 6.15 54.26
C ARG A 128 -14.51 4.97 53.32
N ARG A 129 -15.56 4.18 53.03
CA ARG A 129 -15.51 3.14 51.99
C ARG A 129 -15.28 3.73 50.60
N PHE A 130 -15.90 4.87 50.28
CA PHE A 130 -15.67 5.58 49.01
C PHE A 130 -14.23 6.09 48.90
N LEU A 131 -13.71 6.75 49.94
CA LEU A 131 -12.32 7.24 49.98
C LEU A 131 -11.30 6.11 49.88
N LEU A 132 -11.54 4.98 50.56
CA LEU A 132 -10.68 3.79 50.44
C LEU A 132 -10.69 3.20 49.04
N ARG A 133 -11.86 3.14 48.37
CA ARG A 133 -11.93 2.73 46.96
C ARG A 133 -11.16 3.66 46.05
N ARG A 134 -11.24 4.98 46.26
CA ARG A 134 -10.45 5.98 45.52
C ARG A 134 -8.96 5.88 45.79
N ALA A 135 -8.53 5.69 47.04
CA ALA A 135 -7.12 5.52 47.39
C ALA A 135 -6.52 4.23 46.79
N VAL A 136 -7.30 3.14 46.76
CA VAL A 136 -6.92 1.91 46.05
C VAL A 136 -6.86 2.13 44.54
N MET A 137 -7.75 2.94 43.96
CA MET A 137 -7.68 3.29 42.53
C MET A 137 -6.52 4.23 42.17
N LEU A 138 -6.02 5.02 43.12
CA LEU A 138 -4.89 5.93 42.92
C LEU A 138 -3.52 5.27 43.17
N GLY A 139 -3.48 3.96 43.42
CA GLY A 139 -2.22 3.20 43.56
C GLY A 139 -1.49 3.38 44.90
N ARG A 140 -2.16 3.93 45.92
CA ARG A 140 -1.55 4.27 47.22
C ARG A 140 -1.06 3.07 48.05
N TYR A 141 -1.40 1.85 47.63
CA TYR A 141 -1.09 0.59 48.33
C TYR A 141 -0.39 -0.42 47.41
N ASP A 142 0.10 0.05 46.27
CA ASP A 142 0.79 -0.78 45.30
C ASP A 142 2.14 -1.24 45.88
N ILE A 143 2.44 -2.52 45.70
CA ILE A 143 3.75 -3.12 45.99
C ILE A 143 4.40 -3.39 44.62
N ASP A 144 5.73 -3.31 44.55
CA ASP A 144 6.47 -3.64 43.33
C ASP A 144 6.18 -5.08 42.89
N GLY A 145 5.69 -5.24 41.67
CA GLY A 145 5.36 -6.54 41.10
C GLY A 145 4.14 -6.51 40.19
N ILE A 146 4.31 -7.06 38.99
CA ILE A 146 3.23 -7.29 38.02
C ILE A 146 3.12 -8.81 37.83
N VAL A 147 1.91 -9.33 38.00
CA VAL A 147 1.60 -10.75 37.81
C VAL A 147 0.52 -10.91 36.75
N SER A 148 0.66 -11.92 35.89
CA SER A 148 -0.28 -12.21 34.81
C SER A 148 -1.02 -13.52 35.08
N GLY A 149 -2.35 -13.51 35.05
CA GLY A 149 -3.15 -14.74 35.18
C GLY A 149 -4.64 -14.48 35.35
N THR A 150 -5.43 -15.55 35.51
CA THR A 150 -6.80 -15.41 36.05
C THR A 150 -6.76 -14.81 37.46
N PRO A 151 -7.83 -14.18 37.97
CA PRO A 151 -7.80 -13.53 39.29
C PRO A 151 -7.28 -14.44 40.42
N ARG A 152 -7.64 -15.73 40.40
CA ARG A 152 -7.18 -16.72 41.39
C ARG A 152 -5.72 -17.10 41.20
N GLN A 153 -5.27 -17.27 39.95
CA GLN A 153 -3.87 -17.55 39.64
C GLN A 153 -2.97 -16.36 39.95
N ALA A 154 -3.39 -15.14 39.62
CA ALA A 154 -2.66 -13.91 39.91
C ALA A 154 -2.45 -13.71 41.41
N VAL A 155 -3.45 -13.98 42.25
CA VAL A 155 -3.28 -13.97 43.71
C VAL A 155 -2.33 -15.06 44.20
N ARG A 156 -2.36 -16.27 43.61
CA ARG A 156 -1.42 -17.33 43.95
C ARG A 156 0.01 -16.96 43.56
N LEU A 157 0.20 -16.44 42.35
CA LEU A 157 1.49 -15.98 41.84
C LEU A 157 2.05 -14.82 42.67
N ALA A 158 1.22 -13.84 43.01
CA ALA A 158 1.61 -12.73 43.88
C ALA A 158 1.93 -13.14 45.33
N ARG A 159 1.61 -14.38 45.71
CA ARG A 159 1.93 -14.96 47.02
C ARG A 159 3.01 -16.05 46.93
N ALA A 160 3.42 -16.44 45.73
CA ALA A 160 4.32 -17.55 45.49
C ALA A 160 5.79 -17.16 45.70
N GLU A 161 6.14 -15.88 45.57
CA GLU A 161 7.51 -15.39 45.78
C GLU A 161 7.55 -14.30 46.87
N PRO A 162 8.37 -14.48 47.93
CA PRO A 162 8.82 -13.38 48.76
C PRO A 162 10.03 -12.72 48.08
N ILE A 163 9.82 -11.62 47.38
CA ILE A 163 10.95 -10.76 46.95
C ILE A 163 11.62 -10.24 48.24
N GLY A 164 12.76 -10.82 48.62
CA GLY A 164 13.55 -10.39 49.78
C GLY A 164 13.38 -11.18 51.09
N GLY A 165 12.90 -12.43 51.07
CA GLY A 165 13.06 -13.37 52.20
C GLY A 165 12.23 -13.11 53.47
N ALA A 166 11.33 -12.12 53.47
CA ALA A 166 10.37 -11.91 54.56
C ALA A 166 9.09 -12.77 54.38
N ALA A 167 8.46 -13.18 55.48
CA ALA A 167 7.17 -13.89 55.46
C ALA A 167 6.15 -13.13 54.58
N PRO A 168 5.39 -13.82 53.71
CA PRO A 168 4.58 -13.14 52.71
C PRO A 168 3.57 -12.23 53.40
N PRO A 169 3.62 -10.89 53.19
CA PRO A 169 2.57 -10.02 53.68
C PRO A 169 1.23 -10.50 53.11
N ALA A 170 0.11 -10.14 53.74
CA ALA A 170 -1.17 -10.46 53.13
C ALA A 170 -1.23 -9.70 51.79
N VAL A 171 -0.99 -10.37 50.66
CA VAL A 171 -0.97 -9.74 49.33
C VAL A 171 -2.30 -10.03 48.63
N SER A 172 -2.83 -8.99 48.00
CA SER A 172 -3.95 -9.05 47.05
C SER A 172 -3.50 -8.46 45.73
N VAL A 173 -4.31 -8.62 44.70
CA VAL A 173 -4.00 -8.09 43.38
C VAL A 173 -5.04 -7.06 42.96
N ARG A 174 -4.60 -6.01 42.27
CA ARG A 174 -5.45 -5.00 41.65
C ARG A 174 -5.24 -5.04 40.14
N PRO A 175 -6.31 -5.01 39.32
CA PRO A 175 -6.14 -4.96 37.88
C PRO A 175 -5.50 -3.62 37.49
N LEU A 176 -4.44 -3.67 36.69
CA LEU A 176 -3.82 -2.48 36.11
C LEU A 176 -4.81 -1.73 35.22
N ASP A 177 -5.68 -2.47 34.54
CA ASP A 177 -6.61 -1.92 33.54
C ASP A 177 -7.94 -1.43 34.12
N GLY A 178 -8.16 -1.55 35.45
CA GLY A 178 -9.41 -1.12 36.12
C GLY A 178 -10.66 -1.97 35.85
N ARG A 179 -10.54 -3.07 35.10
CA ARG A 179 -11.67 -3.87 34.59
C ARG A 179 -11.91 -5.13 35.44
N TRP A 180 -12.83 -5.04 36.43
CA TRP A 180 -13.00 -6.06 37.48
C TRP A 180 -14.21 -7.02 37.30
N ARG A 181 -15.04 -6.88 36.25
CA ARG A 181 -16.40 -7.50 36.24
C ARG A 181 -16.72 -8.50 35.12
N GLY A 182 -15.83 -8.79 34.17
CA GLY A 182 -16.13 -9.74 33.08
C GLY A 182 -15.35 -11.06 33.20
N SER A 183 -15.97 -12.18 32.86
CA SER A 183 -15.22 -13.34 32.37
C SER A 183 -14.46 -12.88 31.12
N VAL A 184 -13.14 -12.81 31.23
CA VAL A 184 -12.31 -12.24 30.17
C VAL A 184 -12.38 -13.21 28.97
N LYS A 185 -13.17 -12.86 27.95
CA LYS A 185 -13.04 -13.48 26.63
C LYS A 185 -11.74 -12.95 26.01
N TYR A 186 -10.72 -13.80 25.97
CA TYR A 186 -9.42 -13.51 25.39
C TYR A 186 -9.55 -13.28 23.88
N TRP A 187 -9.02 -12.16 23.38
CA TRP A 187 -8.88 -11.91 21.93
C TRP A 187 -7.41 -11.98 21.58
N ARG A 188 -7.11 -12.42 20.36
CA ARG A 188 -5.74 -12.39 19.84
C ARG A 188 -5.30 -10.93 19.69
N GLU A 189 -4.02 -10.63 19.91
CA GLU A 189 -3.45 -9.30 19.68
C GLU A 189 -3.70 -8.83 18.22
N GLU A 190 -3.59 -9.76 17.26
CA GLU A 190 -3.89 -9.54 15.83
C GLU A 190 -5.39 -9.29 15.54
N GLU A 191 -6.28 -9.65 16.46
CA GLU A 191 -7.73 -9.59 16.23
C GLU A 191 -8.29 -8.17 16.40
N PHE A 192 -7.70 -7.36 17.29
CA PHE A 192 -8.04 -5.96 17.41
C PHE A 192 -7.67 -5.19 16.14
N GLU A 193 -6.44 -5.36 15.64
CA GLU A 193 -5.99 -4.74 14.39
C GLU A 193 -6.88 -5.15 13.21
N ARG A 194 -7.22 -6.45 13.12
CA ARG A 194 -8.11 -6.95 12.07
C ARG A 194 -9.50 -6.33 12.15
N ARG A 195 -10.06 -6.17 13.35
CA ARG A 195 -11.38 -5.57 13.56
C ARG A 195 -11.37 -4.07 13.29
N LEU A 196 -10.32 -3.37 13.69
CA LEU A 196 -10.13 -1.96 13.36
C LEU A 196 -10.01 -1.77 11.84
N PHE A 197 -9.21 -2.58 11.17
CA PHE A 197 -9.10 -2.55 9.70
C PHE A 197 -10.44 -2.83 9.03
N HIS A 198 -11.20 -3.83 9.51
CA HIS A 198 -12.55 -4.10 9.01
C HIS A 198 -13.46 -2.89 9.21
N LEU A 199 -13.42 -2.26 10.38
CA LEU A 199 -14.21 -1.07 10.67
C LEU A 199 -13.88 0.05 9.69
N VAL A 200 -12.60 0.40 9.54
CA VAL A 200 -12.15 1.48 8.63
C VAL A 200 -12.56 1.18 7.19
N PHE A 201 -12.37 -0.07 6.73
CA PHE A 201 -12.78 -0.50 5.40
C PHE A 201 -14.30 -0.34 5.18
N TRP A 202 -15.12 -0.82 6.12
CA TRP A 202 -16.57 -0.71 6.03
C TRP A 202 -17.07 0.72 6.26
N ALA A 203 -16.31 1.57 6.94
CA ALA A 203 -16.63 2.98 7.12
C ALA A 203 -16.30 3.83 5.88
N PHE A 204 -15.30 3.43 5.09
CA PHE A 204 -14.96 4.05 3.81
C PHE A 204 -15.97 3.70 2.69
N LEU A 205 -16.50 2.47 2.70
CA LEU A 205 -17.39 1.97 1.64
C LEU A 205 -18.63 2.86 1.37
N PRO A 206 -19.35 3.39 2.38
CA PRO A 206 -20.44 4.35 2.17
C PRO A 206 -20.04 5.60 1.40
N ALA A 207 -18.88 6.19 1.73
CA ALA A 207 -18.39 7.39 1.06
C ALA A 207 -18.09 7.10 -0.42
N ALA A 208 -17.42 5.98 -0.70
CA ALA A 208 -17.16 5.56 -2.06
C ALA A 208 -18.45 5.29 -2.85
N ALA A 209 -19.39 4.55 -2.27
CA ALA A 209 -20.65 4.21 -2.92
C ALA A 209 -21.54 5.43 -3.20
N LEU A 210 -21.53 6.46 -2.34
CA LEU A 210 -22.25 7.72 -2.58
C LEU A 210 -21.71 8.46 -3.80
N VAL A 211 -20.38 8.49 -3.98
CA VAL A 211 -19.76 9.12 -5.16
C VAL A 211 -20.18 8.38 -6.43
N PHE A 212 -20.18 7.04 -6.44
CA PHE A 212 -20.69 6.27 -7.58
C PHE A 212 -22.20 6.43 -7.80
N ALA A 213 -23.00 6.57 -6.73
CA ALA A 213 -24.44 6.78 -6.83
C ALA A 213 -24.80 8.12 -7.49
N SER A 214 -23.98 9.15 -7.29
CA SER A 214 -24.20 10.49 -7.85
C SER A 214 -24.15 10.50 -9.38
N GLY A 215 -23.28 9.69 -9.99
CA GLY A 215 -23.15 9.54 -11.44
C GLY A 215 -24.01 8.44 -12.06
N ALA A 216 -24.69 7.62 -11.25
CA ALA A 216 -25.43 6.45 -11.74
C ALA A 216 -26.92 6.77 -12.02
N PRO A 217 -27.48 6.34 -13.18
CA PRO A 217 -28.91 6.44 -13.47
C PRO A 217 -29.71 5.24 -12.95
N GLY A 218 -30.99 5.46 -12.63
CA GLY A 218 -32.01 4.42 -12.41
C GLY A 218 -31.66 3.34 -11.38
N LEU A 219 -31.72 2.07 -11.80
CA LEU A 219 -31.48 0.89 -10.94
C LEU A 219 -30.05 0.83 -10.38
N ALA A 220 -29.06 1.33 -11.11
CA ALA A 220 -27.67 1.35 -10.65
C ALA A 220 -27.50 2.26 -9.41
N ARG A 221 -28.26 3.36 -9.33
CA ARG A 221 -28.30 4.22 -8.14
C ARG A 221 -28.83 3.49 -6.92
N TRP A 222 -29.91 2.72 -7.08
CA TRP A 222 -30.48 1.92 -5.99
C TRP A 222 -29.54 0.82 -5.50
N PHE A 223 -28.80 0.19 -6.41
CA PHE A 223 -27.74 -0.75 -6.04
C PHE A 223 -26.70 -0.08 -5.13
N TRP A 224 -26.20 1.11 -5.49
CA TRP A 224 -25.22 1.83 -4.67
C TRP A 224 -25.79 2.29 -3.33
N ILE A 225 -27.06 2.71 -3.27
CA ILE A 225 -27.74 3.03 -2.00
C ILE A 225 -27.80 1.79 -1.08
N LEU A 226 -28.07 0.60 -1.62
CA LEU A 226 -28.02 -0.65 -0.84
C LEU A 226 -26.61 -0.94 -0.32
N VAL A 227 -25.57 -0.67 -1.13
CA VAL A 227 -24.17 -0.79 -0.71
C VAL A 227 -23.83 0.19 0.42
N VAL A 228 -24.35 1.43 0.39
CA VAL A 228 -24.23 2.41 1.49
C VAL A 228 -24.84 1.85 2.78
N CYS A 229 -26.09 1.39 2.72
CA CYS A 229 -26.78 0.83 3.88
C CYS A 229 -26.04 -0.40 4.46
N LEU A 230 -25.54 -1.27 3.60
CA LEU A 230 -24.74 -2.43 3.99
C LEU A 230 -23.43 -2.00 4.65
N GLY A 231 -22.76 -1.00 4.08
CA GLY A 231 -21.51 -0.44 4.60
C GLY A 231 -21.68 0.11 6.01
N VAL A 232 -22.69 0.97 6.22
CA VAL A 232 -23.02 1.54 7.53
C VAL A 232 -23.35 0.43 8.54
N TYR A 233 -24.21 -0.52 8.17
CA TYR A 233 -24.57 -1.64 9.05
C TYR A 233 -23.34 -2.47 9.45
N ARG A 234 -22.46 -2.80 8.50
CA ARG A 234 -21.24 -3.56 8.77
C ARG A 234 -20.22 -2.77 9.58
N ALA A 235 -20.08 -1.46 9.35
CA ALA A 235 -19.23 -0.58 10.15
C ALA A 235 -19.72 -0.50 11.59
N MET A 236 -21.03 -0.30 11.81
CA MET A 236 -21.63 -0.32 13.14
C MET A 236 -21.45 -1.67 13.83
N ARG A 237 -21.68 -2.79 13.13
CA ARG A 237 -21.45 -4.13 13.68
C ARG A 237 -19.97 -4.37 14.02
N GLY A 238 -19.05 -3.85 13.21
CA GLY A 238 -17.62 -3.87 13.46
C GLY A 238 -17.23 -3.05 14.69
N GLY A 239 -17.78 -1.83 14.80
CA GLY A 239 -17.62 -0.92 15.95
C GLY A 239 -18.18 -1.51 17.25
N TRP A 240 -19.35 -2.12 17.20
CA TRP A 240 -19.95 -2.80 18.35
C TRP A 240 -19.04 -3.90 18.91
N GLY A 241 -18.31 -4.58 18.02
CA GLY A 241 -17.31 -5.59 18.35
C GLY A 241 -15.89 -5.07 18.49
N LEU A 242 -15.65 -3.75 18.50
CA LEU A 242 -14.29 -3.17 18.59
C LEU A 242 -13.82 -3.04 20.04
N PHE A 243 -14.68 -2.54 20.93
CA PHE A 243 -14.36 -2.35 22.34
C PHE A 243 -15.02 -3.40 23.22
N ARG A 244 -14.24 -3.94 24.16
CA ARG A 244 -14.60 -5.07 25.03
C ARG A 244 -15.80 -4.82 25.94
N GLU A 245 -16.01 -3.58 26.38
CA GLU A 245 -16.97 -3.23 27.45
C GLU A 245 -17.96 -2.12 27.05
N GLY A 246 -17.95 -1.67 25.78
CA GLY A 246 -18.76 -0.53 25.36
C GLY A 246 -19.08 -0.55 23.87
N GLY A 247 -20.03 -1.40 23.46
CA GLY A 247 -20.51 -1.47 22.07
C GLY A 247 -20.99 -0.12 21.54
N LEU A 248 -21.54 0.73 22.40
CA LEU A 248 -21.98 2.10 22.06
C LEU A 248 -20.81 3.04 21.77
N ALA A 249 -19.71 2.99 22.53
CA ALA A 249 -18.53 3.81 22.24
C ALA A 249 -17.88 3.41 20.91
N GLY A 250 -17.88 2.10 20.61
CA GLY A 250 -17.38 1.58 19.34
C GLY A 250 -18.28 1.88 18.16
N VAL A 251 -19.60 1.87 18.34
CA VAL A 251 -20.56 2.37 17.33
C VAL A 251 -20.42 3.87 17.13
N GLY A 252 -20.26 4.65 18.20
CA GLY A 252 -20.00 6.09 18.10
C GLY A 252 -18.74 6.40 17.29
N LEU A 253 -17.66 5.67 17.53
CA LEU A 253 -16.43 5.76 16.73
C LEU A 253 -16.64 5.33 15.27
N ALA A 254 -17.41 4.26 15.02
CA ALA A 254 -17.73 3.81 13.66
C ALA A 254 -18.56 4.85 12.90
N LEU A 255 -19.56 5.46 13.54
CA LEU A 255 -20.37 6.53 12.97
C LEU A 255 -19.54 7.78 12.72
N LEU A 256 -18.60 8.13 13.61
CA LEU A 256 -17.66 9.22 13.41
C LEU A 256 -16.79 8.99 12.17
N PHE A 257 -16.25 7.77 11.99
CA PHE A 257 -15.48 7.45 10.79
C PHE A 257 -16.33 7.49 9.51
N VAL A 258 -17.54 6.93 9.53
CA VAL A 258 -18.46 7.01 8.39
C VAL A 258 -18.74 8.47 8.04
N MET A 259 -19.12 9.28 9.04
CA MET A 259 -19.42 10.71 8.88
C MET A 259 -18.22 11.45 8.27
N LEU A 260 -17.02 11.26 8.83
CA LEU A 260 -15.79 11.91 8.38
C LEU A 260 -15.45 11.53 6.94
N PHE A 261 -15.48 10.24 6.58
CA PHE A 261 -15.22 9.81 5.20
C PHE A 261 -16.29 10.33 4.23
N THR A 262 -17.57 10.33 4.62
CA THR A 262 -18.63 10.87 3.76
C THR A 262 -18.52 12.39 3.58
N ALA A 263 -18.16 13.13 4.62
CA ALA A 263 -17.96 14.58 4.54
C ALA A 263 -16.77 14.92 3.64
N MET A 264 -15.69 14.15 3.72
CA MET A 264 -14.52 14.29 2.84
C MET A 264 -14.84 13.90 1.40
N GLY A 265 -15.58 12.80 1.19
CA GLY A 265 -16.00 12.35 -0.14
C GLY A 265 -16.96 13.30 -0.85
N LEU A 266 -17.82 13.99 -0.10
CA LEU A 266 -18.74 15.00 -0.63
C LEU A 266 -18.11 16.40 -0.78
N GLY A 267 -16.87 16.61 -0.33
CA GLY A 267 -16.20 17.92 -0.42
C GLY A 267 -16.68 18.94 0.63
N ILE A 268 -17.39 18.50 1.67
CA ILE A 268 -17.85 19.38 2.76
C ILE A 268 -16.67 19.93 3.57
N LEU A 269 -15.56 19.19 3.60
CA LEU A 269 -14.33 19.53 4.32
C LEU A 269 -13.22 20.11 3.42
N SER A 270 -13.48 20.33 2.13
CA SER A 270 -12.48 20.88 1.18
C SER A 270 -12.70 22.37 0.94
N ASP A 271 -11.62 23.16 0.93
CA ASP A 271 -11.66 24.61 0.72
C ASP A 271 -12.30 25.00 -0.64
N ASP A 272 -12.15 24.16 -1.66
CA ASP A 272 -12.70 24.39 -3.00
C ASP A 272 -14.14 23.86 -3.17
N GLY A 273 -14.72 23.24 -2.13
CA GLY A 273 -16.05 22.60 -2.18
C GLY A 273 -16.19 21.41 -3.15
N LYS A 274 -15.09 20.98 -3.78
CA LYS A 274 -15.07 19.86 -4.75
C LYS A 274 -14.88 18.54 -4.02
N GLY A 275 -15.91 17.69 -4.09
CA GLY A 275 -15.85 16.31 -3.59
C GLY A 275 -14.98 15.37 -4.42
N TRP A 276 -14.89 14.12 -3.99
CA TRP A 276 -14.17 13.07 -4.71
C TRP A 276 -14.90 12.69 -5.99
N THR A 277 -14.13 12.48 -7.06
CA THR A 277 -14.64 11.87 -8.29
C THR A 277 -14.53 10.34 -8.20
N PRO A 278 -15.32 9.58 -9.00
CA PRO A 278 -15.17 8.13 -9.09
C PRO A 278 -13.74 7.70 -9.42
N GLU A 279 -13.04 8.46 -10.25
CA GLU A 279 -11.65 8.24 -10.63
C GLU A 279 -10.71 8.31 -9.42
N HIS A 280 -10.85 9.34 -8.56
CA HIS A 280 -10.05 9.48 -7.35
C HIS A 280 -10.19 8.25 -6.42
N ILE A 281 -11.41 7.71 -6.29
CA ILE A 281 -11.65 6.52 -5.45
C ILE A 281 -10.98 5.28 -6.04
N VAL A 282 -11.11 5.06 -7.35
CA VAL A 282 -10.49 3.90 -8.03
C VAL A 282 -8.97 3.98 -7.93
N VAL A 283 -8.39 5.16 -8.18
CA VAL A 283 -6.94 5.39 -8.07
C VAL A 283 -6.48 5.16 -6.64
N ALA A 284 -7.13 5.75 -5.64
CA ALA A 284 -6.76 5.58 -4.23
C ALA A 284 -6.85 4.11 -3.78
N ALA A 285 -7.93 3.40 -4.13
CA ALA A 285 -8.10 1.99 -3.82
C ALA A 285 -7.02 1.12 -4.49
N THR A 286 -6.68 1.43 -5.75
CA THR A 286 -5.61 0.75 -6.50
C THR A 286 -4.26 0.97 -5.84
N VAL A 287 -3.91 2.21 -5.50
CA VAL A 287 -2.65 2.55 -4.81
C VAL A 287 -2.54 1.84 -3.46
N ILE A 288 -3.59 1.85 -2.63
CA ILE A 288 -3.61 1.15 -1.33
C ILE A 288 -3.45 -0.36 -1.54
N GLY A 289 -4.13 -0.93 -2.54
CA GLY A 289 -4.01 -2.33 -2.91
C GLY A 289 -2.60 -2.70 -3.34
N VAL A 290 -1.98 -1.88 -4.20
CA VAL A 290 -0.61 -2.05 -4.69
C VAL A 290 0.38 -2.00 -3.52
N ILE A 291 0.33 -0.95 -2.69
CA ILE A 291 1.21 -0.80 -1.52
C ILE A 291 1.07 -1.99 -0.58
N SER A 292 -0.16 -2.42 -0.30
CA SER A 292 -0.44 -3.57 0.57
C SER A 292 0.11 -4.87 -0.01
N GLY A 293 -0.12 -5.14 -1.30
CA GLY A 293 0.36 -6.34 -1.98
C GLY A 293 1.88 -6.39 -2.08
N LEU A 294 2.51 -5.27 -2.41
CA LEU A 294 3.98 -5.13 -2.42
C LEU A 294 4.57 -5.32 -1.03
N ARG A 295 3.99 -4.72 0.01
CA ARG A 295 4.42 -4.93 1.41
C ARG A 295 4.34 -6.41 1.80
N LEU A 296 3.27 -7.10 1.41
CA LEU A 296 3.12 -8.54 1.66
C LEU A 296 4.15 -9.37 0.90
N LEU A 297 4.51 -8.96 -0.32
CA LEU A 297 5.54 -9.61 -1.12
C LEU A 297 6.93 -9.42 -0.49
N VAL A 298 7.29 -8.19 -0.15
CA VAL A 298 8.58 -7.82 0.45
C VAL A 298 8.78 -8.51 1.80
N ARG A 299 7.75 -8.62 2.64
CA ARG A 299 7.82 -9.31 3.93
C ARG A 299 8.20 -10.80 3.82
N GLN A 300 7.92 -11.43 2.68
CA GLN A 300 8.19 -12.85 2.45
C GLN A 300 9.55 -13.10 1.82
N TRP A 301 10.28 -12.03 1.48
CA TRP A 301 11.61 -12.12 0.93
C TRP A 301 12.60 -12.26 2.08
N THR A 302 13.29 -13.40 2.14
CA THR A 302 14.35 -13.63 3.12
C THR A 302 15.60 -12.89 2.65
N TRP A 303 15.69 -11.62 3.02
CA TRP A 303 16.85 -10.81 2.75
C TRP A 303 17.96 -11.12 3.76
N GLY A 304 18.81 -12.08 3.43
CA GLY A 304 20.13 -12.19 4.05
C GLY A 304 21.10 -11.35 3.21
N GLU A 305 21.66 -10.31 3.80
CA GLU A 305 22.83 -9.54 3.33
C GLU A 305 22.65 -8.52 2.20
N TRP A 306 21.84 -8.74 1.16
CA TRP A 306 21.82 -7.82 0.00
C TRP A 306 21.04 -6.50 0.19
N VAL A 307 20.17 -6.35 1.23
CA VAL A 307 19.37 -5.12 1.45
C VAL A 307 20.24 -3.91 1.66
N ALA A 308 21.30 -4.06 2.46
CA ALA A 308 22.13 -2.94 2.87
C ALA A 308 22.82 -2.24 1.68
N TRP A 309 23.02 -2.98 0.57
CA TRP A 309 23.70 -2.50 -0.63
C TRP A 309 22.74 -2.24 -1.79
N VAL A 310 21.75 -3.11 -1.98
CA VAL A 310 20.79 -3.01 -3.10
C VAL A 310 19.72 -1.97 -2.83
N ALA A 311 19.26 -1.79 -1.59
CA ALA A 311 18.19 -0.84 -1.31
C ALA A 311 18.58 0.62 -1.59
N PRO A 312 19.79 1.11 -1.19
CA PRO A 312 20.25 2.43 -1.59
C PRO A 312 20.36 2.58 -3.11
N LEU A 313 20.95 1.60 -3.81
CA LEU A 313 21.07 1.63 -5.28
C LEU A 313 19.71 1.70 -5.97
N VAL A 314 18.76 0.87 -5.56
CA VAL A 314 17.39 0.89 -6.10
C VAL A 314 16.69 2.21 -5.77
N ALA A 315 16.89 2.76 -4.57
CA ALA A 315 16.33 4.06 -4.21
C ALA A 315 16.92 5.19 -5.07
N THR A 316 18.24 5.23 -5.24
CA THR A 316 18.89 6.21 -6.11
C THR A 316 18.42 6.06 -7.55
N LEU A 317 18.38 4.82 -8.07
CA LEU A 317 17.87 4.55 -9.41
C LEU A 317 16.40 4.96 -9.54
N ALA A 318 15.56 4.68 -8.55
CA ALA A 318 14.15 5.07 -8.58
C ALA A 318 13.97 6.60 -8.57
N VAL A 319 14.76 7.32 -7.76
CA VAL A 319 14.73 8.79 -7.72
C VAL A 319 15.24 9.38 -9.04
N SER A 320 16.36 8.88 -9.57
CA SER A 320 16.89 9.31 -10.86
C SER A 320 15.92 9.02 -12.01
N SER A 321 15.34 7.82 -12.04
CA SER A 321 14.32 7.46 -13.02
C SER A 321 13.05 8.28 -12.87
N PHE A 322 12.67 8.67 -11.66
CA PHE A 322 11.49 9.52 -11.43
C PHE A 322 11.70 10.94 -11.98
N VAL A 323 12.87 11.53 -11.71
CA VAL A 323 13.24 12.84 -12.27
C VAL A 323 13.31 12.77 -13.80
N ALA A 324 13.95 11.73 -14.35
CA ALA A 324 14.01 11.52 -15.79
C ALA A 324 12.63 11.23 -16.41
N ALA A 325 11.74 10.55 -15.72
CA ALA A 325 10.40 10.27 -16.24
C ALA A 325 9.60 11.57 -16.45
N GLY A 326 9.70 12.54 -15.53
CA GLY A 326 9.03 13.84 -15.68
C GLY A 326 9.46 14.61 -16.94
N SER A 327 10.73 14.53 -17.33
CA SER A 327 11.23 15.18 -18.55
C SER A 327 10.82 14.43 -19.83
N VAL A 328 10.65 13.10 -19.79
CA VAL A 328 10.22 12.31 -20.96
C VAL A 328 8.89 12.79 -21.52
N LEU A 329 7.91 13.14 -20.67
CA LEU A 329 6.60 13.59 -21.15
C LEU A 329 6.69 14.94 -21.88
N HIS A 330 7.53 15.85 -21.38
CA HIS A 330 7.81 17.14 -22.02
C HIS A 330 8.62 16.97 -23.30
N ALA A 331 9.57 16.04 -23.34
CA ALA A 331 10.33 15.72 -24.54
C ALA A 331 9.43 15.15 -25.65
N LEU A 332 8.49 14.26 -25.31
CA LEU A 332 7.51 13.73 -26.26
C LEU A 332 6.53 14.81 -26.76
N TYR A 333 6.17 15.75 -25.90
CA TYR A 333 5.34 16.90 -26.27
C TYR A 333 6.09 17.87 -27.20
N ALA A 334 7.36 18.19 -26.88
CA ALA A 334 8.23 19.03 -27.69
C ALA A 334 8.46 18.41 -29.08
N ASP A 335 8.80 17.12 -29.14
CA ASP A 335 9.01 16.37 -30.37
C ASP A 335 7.78 16.42 -31.30
N GLY A 336 6.57 16.31 -30.74
CA GLY A 336 5.33 16.42 -31.50
C GLY A 336 5.10 17.80 -32.14
N LEU A 337 5.71 18.86 -31.60
CA LEU A 337 5.69 20.22 -32.14
C LEU A 337 6.98 20.55 -32.93
N SER A 338 7.85 19.57 -33.13
CA SER A 338 9.20 19.72 -33.70
C SER A 338 10.10 20.67 -32.91
N LEU A 339 9.82 20.87 -31.62
CA LEU A 339 10.64 21.62 -30.66
C LEU A 339 11.64 20.68 -29.99
N SER A 340 12.76 21.23 -29.52
CA SER A 340 13.67 20.51 -28.64
C SER A 340 13.21 20.60 -27.17
N PRO A 341 13.54 19.61 -26.31
CA PRO A 341 13.14 19.65 -24.90
C PRO A 341 13.67 20.88 -24.15
N ASP A 342 14.83 21.41 -24.56
CA ASP A 342 15.48 22.58 -23.96
C ASP A 342 14.78 23.90 -24.36
N ASP A 343 13.92 23.88 -25.39
CA ASP A 343 13.14 25.05 -25.80
C ASP A 343 11.96 25.34 -24.87
N LEU A 344 11.58 24.37 -24.01
CA LEU A 344 10.48 24.50 -23.06
C LEU A 344 11.03 24.83 -21.67
N ASP A 345 10.90 26.08 -21.23
CA ASP A 345 11.26 26.47 -19.86
C ASP A 345 10.16 26.02 -18.88
N VAL A 346 10.25 24.77 -18.43
CA VAL A 346 9.26 24.16 -17.53
C VAL A 346 9.73 24.22 -16.08
N PRO A 347 8.98 24.86 -15.17
CA PRO A 347 9.33 24.90 -13.76
C PRO A 347 9.45 23.49 -13.14
N PRO A 348 10.42 23.23 -12.22
CA PRO A 348 10.63 21.90 -11.64
C PRO A 348 9.41 21.29 -10.94
N ALA A 349 8.54 22.13 -10.38
CA ALA A 349 7.30 21.69 -9.73
C ALA A 349 6.35 20.97 -10.72
N TRP A 350 6.29 21.47 -11.97
CA TRP A 350 5.47 20.89 -13.02
C TRP A 350 6.08 19.61 -13.61
N GLN A 351 7.41 19.56 -13.72
CA GLN A 351 8.13 18.33 -14.07
C GLN A 351 7.86 17.21 -13.05
N ALA A 352 7.86 17.55 -11.75
CA ALA A 352 7.50 16.60 -10.69
C ALA A 352 6.05 16.11 -10.83
N LEU A 353 5.11 17.00 -11.17
CA LEU A 353 3.69 16.66 -11.33
C LEU A 353 3.45 15.77 -12.57
N ALA A 354 4.15 16.02 -13.67
CA ALA A 354 4.19 15.13 -14.83
C ALA A 354 4.78 13.76 -14.47
N GLY A 355 5.84 13.73 -13.66
CA GLY A 355 6.42 12.51 -13.10
C GLY A 355 5.42 11.73 -12.23
N VAL A 356 4.61 12.40 -11.41
CA VAL A 356 3.53 11.76 -10.64
C VAL A 356 2.48 11.15 -11.56
N LYS A 357 2.07 11.84 -12.64
CA LYS A 357 1.10 11.28 -13.60
C LYS A 357 1.66 10.02 -14.28
N LEU A 358 2.92 10.04 -14.70
CA LEU A 358 3.59 8.85 -15.23
C LEU A 358 3.66 7.73 -14.20
N LEU A 359 4.02 8.04 -12.94
CA LEU A 359 4.03 7.05 -11.87
C LEU A 359 2.65 6.45 -11.63
N MET A 360 1.57 7.24 -11.74
CA MET A 360 0.20 6.74 -11.68
C MET A 360 -0.13 5.79 -12.84
N MET A 361 0.30 6.10 -14.07
CA MET A 361 0.15 5.20 -15.22
C MET A 361 0.92 3.88 -15.01
N PHE A 362 2.18 3.97 -14.56
CA PHE A 362 3.00 2.80 -14.22
C PHE A 362 2.53 2.06 -12.95
N SER A 363 1.72 2.69 -12.09
CA SER A 363 1.16 2.02 -10.91
C SER A 363 0.26 0.84 -11.31
N MET A 364 -0.38 0.89 -12.49
CA MET A 364 -1.14 -0.23 -13.03
C MET A 364 -0.25 -1.45 -13.30
N VAL A 365 1.00 -1.23 -13.74
CA VAL A 365 1.98 -2.32 -13.90
C VAL A 365 2.28 -2.97 -12.54
N MET A 366 2.33 -2.18 -11.48
CA MET A 366 2.58 -2.66 -10.11
C MET A 366 1.43 -3.48 -9.51
N VAL A 367 0.24 -3.46 -10.13
CA VAL A 367 -0.89 -4.33 -9.74
C VAL A 367 -0.52 -5.80 -9.87
N LEU A 368 0.26 -6.18 -10.89
CA LEU A 368 0.65 -7.58 -11.11
C LEU A 368 1.60 -8.10 -10.01
N PRO A 369 2.73 -7.45 -9.67
CA PRO A 369 3.52 -7.78 -8.49
C PRO A 369 2.72 -7.76 -7.18
N ALA A 370 1.83 -6.78 -7.00
CA ALA A 370 1.00 -6.69 -5.80
C ALA A 370 0.02 -7.87 -5.68
N TRP A 371 -0.64 -8.23 -6.77
CA TRP A 371 -1.49 -9.41 -6.88
C TRP A 371 -0.72 -10.68 -6.56
N TRP A 372 0.50 -10.81 -7.08
CA TRP A 372 1.38 -11.92 -6.75
C TRP A 372 1.72 -11.98 -5.25
N GLY A 373 1.97 -10.83 -4.63
CA GLY A 373 2.14 -10.70 -3.18
C GLY A 373 0.94 -11.23 -2.39
N PHE A 374 -0.29 -10.85 -2.79
CA PHE A 374 -1.52 -11.39 -2.20
C PHE A 374 -1.69 -12.89 -2.44
N ALA A 375 -1.43 -13.37 -3.65
CA ALA A 375 -1.55 -14.77 -4.00
C ALA A 375 -0.60 -15.64 -3.17
N ARG A 376 0.66 -15.21 -3.03
CA ARG A 376 1.68 -15.88 -2.21
C ARG A 376 1.33 -15.82 -0.73
N HIS A 377 0.85 -14.67 -0.24
CA HIS A 377 0.39 -14.51 1.14
C HIS A 377 -0.80 -15.43 1.47
N ARG A 378 -1.70 -15.68 0.51
CA ARG A 378 -2.87 -16.55 0.67
C ARG A 378 -2.62 -18.02 0.30
N HIS A 379 -1.37 -18.40 0.04
CA HIS A 379 -1.00 -19.76 -0.34
C HIS A 379 -1.78 -20.26 -1.57
N HIS A 380 -1.94 -19.41 -2.59
CA HIS A 380 -2.60 -19.81 -3.84
C HIS A 380 -1.67 -20.72 -4.66
N GLY A 381 -2.22 -21.80 -5.25
CA GLY A 381 -1.43 -22.85 -5.89
C GLY A 381 -0.52 -22.36 -7.02
N TYR A 382 -0.99 -21.43 -7.85
CA TYR A 382 -0.17 -20.86 -8.92
C TYR A 382 1.02 -20.07 -8.35
N ALA A 383 0.87 -19.36 -7.23
CA ALA A 383 1.94 -18.57 -6.62
C ALA A 383 2.89 -19.41 -5.74
N ALA A 384 2.85 -20.75 -5.84
CA ALA A 384 3.75 -21.63 -5.12
C ALA A 384 5.19 -21.50 -5.68
N PRO A 385 6.23 -21.33 -4.83
CA PRO A 385 7.57 -20.99 -5.30
C PRO A 385 8.24 -22.10 -6.14
N GLY A 386 8.23 -21.99 -7.47
CA GLY A 386 9.06 -22.80 -8.38
C GLY A 386 8.33 -23.70 -9.38
N ASP A 387 7.09 -23.38 -9.75
CA ASP A 387 6.52 -23.87 -11.02
C ASP A 387 6.91 -22.87 -12.11
N GLY A 388 7.89 -23.25 -12.94
CA GLY A 388 8.47 -22.37 -13.96
C GLY A 388 7.43 -21.84 -14.97
N PHE A 389 6.38 -22.62 -15.23
CA PHE A 389 5.27 -22.22 -16.10
C PHE A 389 4.62 -20.90 -15.66
N ASN A 390 4.55 -20.64 -14.36
CA ASN A 390 3.93 -19.40 -13.87
C ASN A 390 4.88 -18.19 -13.92
N ILE A 391 6.19 -18.42 -13.92
CA ILE A 391 7.17 -17.32 -14.08
C ILE A 391 7.11 -16.80 -15.52
N ILE A 392 7.01 -17.69 -16.51
CA ILE A 392 6.90 -17.30 -17.93
C ILE A 392 5.62 -16.49 -18.17
N LEU A 393 4.47 -16.98 -17.69
CA LEU A 393 3.21 -16.25 -17.79
C LEU A 393 3.28 -14.89 -17.07
N TYR A 394 3.87 -14.84 -15.87
CA TYR A 394 4.06 -13.59 -15.13
C TYR A 394 4.90 -12.58 -15.92
N VAL A 395 6.04 -13.01 -16.48
CA VAL A 395 6.92 -12.14 -17.29
C VAL A 395 6.19 -11.66 -18.54
N LEU A 396 5.44 -12.52 -19.23
CA LEU A 396 4.69 -12.14 -20.42
C LEU A 396 3.58 -11.12 -20.13
N VAL A 397 2.82 -11.31 -19.05
CA VAL A 397 1.80 -10.34 -18.62
C VAL A 397 2.44 -9.03 -18.15
N LEU A 398 3.59 -9.09 -17.47
CA LEU A 398 4.33 -7.90 -17.06
C LEU A 398 4.79 -7.09 -18.27
N LEU A 399 5.37 -7.74 -19.28
CA LEU A 399 5.80 -7.09 -20.53
C LEU A 399 4.61 -6.46 -21.26
N LEU A 400 3.46 -7.15 -21.32
CA LEU A 400 2.24 -6.61 -21.92
C LEU A 400 1.72 -5.37 -21.19
N MET A 401 1.72 -5.38 -19.85
CA MET A 401 1.35 -4.23 -19.02
C MET A 401 2.31 -3.05 -19.18
N VAL A 402 3.62 -3.31 -19.19
CA VAL A 402 4.65 -2.28 -19.41
C VAL A 402 4.50 -1.66 -20.80
N THR A 403 4.28 -2.49 -21.81
CA THR A 403 4.05 -2.02 -23.20
C THR A 403 2.78 -1.18 -23.28
N GLY A 404 1.68 -1.65 -22.68
CA GLY A 404 0.42 -0.89 -22.62
C GLY A 404 0.56 0.47 -21.91
N ALA A 405 1.24 0.51 -20.76
CA ALA A 405 1.52 1.76 -20.04
C ALA A 405 2.39 2.72 -20.87
N THR A 406 3.37 2.18 -21.61
CA THR A 406 4.24 2.97 -22.51
C THR A 406 3.43 3.56 -23.67
N LEU A 407 2.58 2.76 -24.32
CA LEU A 407 1.69 3.23 -25.39
C LEU A 407 0.72 4.30 -24.88
N GLN A 408 0.16 4.11 -23.69
CA GLN A 408 -0.74 5.09 -23.08
C GLN A 408 -0.04 6.42 -22.76
N ALA A 409 1.22 6.37 -22.32
CA ALA A 409 2.03 7.58 -22.12
C ALA A 409 2.29 8.33 -23.44
N LEU A 410 2.62 7.59 -24.51
CA LEU A 410 2.80 8.14 -25.86
C LEU A 410 1.51 8.78 -26.40
N ASP A 411 0.38 8.08 -26.26
CA ASP A 411 -0.92 8.58 -26.70
C ASP A 411 -1.35 9.83 -25.92
N SER A 412 -1.02 9.91 -24.63
CA SER A 412 -1.31 11.11 -23.82
C SER A 412 -0.53 12.33 -24.29
N ALA A 413 0.71 12.18 -24.77
CA ALA A 413 1.48 13.29 -25.32
C ALA A 413 0.95 13.68 -26.70
N ARG A 414 0.71 12.70 -27.58
CA ARG A 414 0.14 12.92 -28.92
C ARG A 414 -1.22 13.59 -28.89
N ALA A 415 -2.10 13.18 -27.96
CA ALA A 415 -3.41 13.80 -27.80
C ALA A 415 -3.29 15.29 -27.45
N ALA A 416 -2.38 15.64 -26.52
CA ALA A 416 -2.15 17.04 -26.16
C ALA A 416 -1.57 17.87 -27.31
N VAL A 417 -0.65 17.31 -28.09
CA VAL A 417 -0.11 17.96 -29.30
C VAL A 417 -1.23 18.20 -30.32
N ASN A 418 -2.05 17.18 -30.59
CA ASN A 418 -3.17 17.30 -31.53
C ASN A 418 -4.19 18.36 -31.08
N GLU A 419 -4.46 18.46 -29.77
CA GLU A 419 -5.38 19.46 -29.21
C GLU A 419 -4.82 20.89 -29.36
N VAL A 420 -3.52 21.08 -29.12
CA VAL A 420 -2.84 22.38 -29.31
C VAL A 420 -2.80 22.76 -30.79
N VAL A 421 -2.48 21.84 -31.69
CA VAL A 421 -2.48 22.08 -33.14
C VAL A 421 -3.90 22.41 -33.63
N ALA A 422 -4.92 21.69 -33.16
CA ALA A 422 -6.31 21.96 -33.54
C ALA A 422 -6.79 23.33 -33.02
N ALA A 423 -6.46 23.69 -31.78
CA ALA A 423 -6.75 25.02 -31.23
C ALA A 423 -5.98 26.13 -31.97
N ALA A 424 -4.75 25.84 -32.42
CA ALA A 424 -3.96 26.78 -33.20
C ALA A 424 -4.56 27.01 -34.60
N GLU A 425 -5.03 25.95 -35.27
CA GLU A 425 -5.70 26.02 -36.57
C GLU A 425 -7.04 26.78 -36.50
N SER A 426 -7.78 26.68 -35.39
CA SER A 426 -9.02 27.42 -35.16
C SER A 426 -8.83 28.85 -34.63
N GLY A 427 -7.60 29.23 -34.26
CA GLY A 427 -7.28 30.53 -33.67
C GLY A 427 -7.79 30.70 -32.23
N GLU A 428 -8.19 29.61 -31.57
CA GLU A 428 -8.65 29.55 -30.18
C GLU A 428 -7.48 29.60 -29.18
N ALA A 429 -7.77 29.79 -27.90
CA ALA A 429 -6.75 29.76 -26.87
C ALA A 429 -6.21 28.33 -26.72
N PRO A 430 -4.90 28.10 -26.89
CA PRO A 430 -4.34 26.75 -26.79
C PRO A 430 -4.38 26.25 -25.34
N PRO A 431 -4.62 24.94 -25.12
CA PRO A 431 -4.64 24.37 -23.77
C PRO A 431 -3.24 24.32 -23.17
N SER A 432 -3.15 24.43 -21.84
CA SER A 432 -1.90 24.25 -21.11
C SER A 432 -1.57 22.76 -20.91
N TYR A 433 -0.28 22.44 -20.89
CA TYR A 433 0.20 21.07 -20.71
C TYR A 433 1.33 21.02 -19.69
N PHE A 434 1.01 20.57 -18.46
CA PHE A 434 1.99 20.42 -17.36
C PHE A 434 2.95 21.60 -17.20
N GLY A 435 2.41 22.81 -17.05
CA GLY A 435 3.23 24.03 -16.87
C GLY A 435 3.74 24.67 -18.14
N VAL A 436 3.56 24.04 -19.30
CA VAL A 436 3.71 24.70 -20.60
C VAL A 436 2.43 25.45 -20.92
N GLU A 437 2.51 26.77 -20.98
CA GLU A 437 1.38 27.67 -21.26
C GLU A 437 1.60 28.38 -22.60
N PRO A 438 1.21 27.75 -23.72
CA PRO A 438 1.31 28.39 -25.03
C PRO A 438 0.41 29.64 -25.08
N ALA A 439 0.93 30.73 -25.65
CA ALA A 439 0.21 31.99 -25.74
C ALA A 439 0.35 32.64 -27.12
N TRP A 440 -0.76 33.09 -27.70
CA TRP A 440 -0.72 33.85 -28.94
C TRP A 440 0.03 35.17 -28.75
N THR A 441 1.00 35.43 -29.61
CA THR A 441 1.91 36.57 -29.49
C THR A 441 2.20 37.18 -30.86
N CYS A 442 2.05 38.50 -30.97
CA CYS A 442 2.55 39.25 -32.10
C CYS A 442 4.03 39.56 -31.89
N VAL A 443 4.83 39.36 -32.94
CA VAL A 443 6.28 39.54 -32.91
C VAL A 443 6.63 40.78 -33.69
N GLN A 444 7.29 41.73 -33.03
CA GLN A 444 7.79 42.95 -33.67
C GLN A 444 9.32 42.92 -33.68
N PRO A 445 9.96 42.85 -34.85
CA PRO A 445 11.41 42.85 -34.92
C PRO A 445 11.98 44.23 -34.55
N LEU A 446 13.04 44.25 -33.75
CA LEU A 446 13.77 45.46 -33.35
C LEU A 446 14.89 45.80 -34.35
N VAL A 447 15.27 44.82 -35.17
CA VAL A 447 16.28 44.91 -36.24
C VAL A 447 15.64 44.61 -37.59
N ALA A 448 16.35 44.86 -38.69
CA ALA A 448 15.86 44.53 -40.02
C ALA A 448 15.63 43.01 -40.15
N LEU A 449 14.62 42.62 -40.95
CA LEU A 449 14.18 41.21 -41.05
C LEU A 449 15.27 40.27 -41.58
N ASP A 450 16.20 40.80 -42.38
CA ASP A 450 17.37 40.11 -42.93
C ASP A 450 18.55 39.98 -41.95
N GLU A 451 18.56 40.79 -40.89
CA GLU A 451 19.57 40.74 -39.82
C GLU A 451 19.12 39.92 -38.60
N LEU A 452 17.88 39.41 -38.60
CA LEU A 452 17.35 38.55 -37.55
C LEU A 452 18.14 37.24 -37.50
N SER A 453 18.77 37.00 -36.34
CA SER A 453 19.46 35.75 -36.08
C SER A 453 18.49 34.77 -35.43
N GLY A 454 18.25 33.65 -36.10
CA GLY A 454 17.29 32.65 -35.66
C GLY A 454 17.31 31.36 -36.46
N GLU A 455 16.62 30.34 -35.96
CA GLU A 455 16.42 29.04 -36.61
C GLU A 455 14.96 28.90 -37.06
N GLY A 456 14.74 28.31 -38.23
CA GLY A 456 13.40 28.05 -38.77
C GLY A 456 13.02 28.93 -39.96
N PRO A 457 11.74 28.91 -40.38
CA PRO A 457 11.27 29.70 -41.50
C PRO A 457 11.31 31.22 -41.23
N PRO A 458 11.34 32.05 -42.30
CA PRO A 458 11.40 33.50 -42.15
C PRO A 458 10.17 34.05 -41.41
N LEU A 459 10.42 34.95 -40.46
CA LEU A 459 9.38 35.58 -39.64
C LEU A 459 8.48 36.49 -40.51
N ASN A 460 7.16 36.32 -40.35
CA ASN A 460 6.15 37.22 -40.90
C ASN A 460 5.52 38.05 -39.76
N PRO A 461 5.91 39.32 -39.57
CA PRO A 461 5.45 40.14 -38.44
C PRO A 461 3.95 40.51 -38.50
N ARG A 462 3.24 40.17 -39.59
CA ARG A 462 1.80 40.44 -39.76
C ARG A 462 0.92 39.35 -39.14
N THR A 463 1.47 38.17 -38.88
CA THR A 463 0.75 37.02 -38.35
C THR A 463 1.13 36.76 -36.89
N PRO A 464 0.16 36.44 -36.02
CA PRO A 464 0.47 36.02 -34.65
C PRO A 464 1.06 34.61 -34.65
N TYR A 465 2.01 34.39 -33.73
CA TYR A 465 2.67 33.11 -33.49
C TYR A 465 2.26 32.54 -32.14
N LEU A 466 2.36 31.22 -31.99
CA LEU A 466 2.24 30.58 -30.69
C LEU A 466 3.58 30.71 -29.96
N SER A 467 3.62 31.46 -28.86
CA SER A 467 4.81 31.58 -28.02
C SER A 467 4.81 30.52 -26.94
N PHE A 468 5.95 29.86 -26.77
CA PHE A 468 6.22 28.94 -25.64
C PHE A 468 7.07 29.59 -24.55
N GLY A 469 7.31 30.90 -24.66
CA GLY A 469 8.14 31.68 -23.74
C GLY A 469 9.53 31.97 -24.28
N VAL A 470 10.43 32.36 -23.38
CA VAL A 470 11.84 32.62 -23.67
C VAL A 470 12.66 31.57 -22.94
N SER A 471 13.41 30.77 -23.69
CA SER A 471 14.37 29.81 -23.14
C SER A 471 15.79 30.31 -23.42
N GLY A 472 16.55 30.58 -22.35
CA GLY A 472 17.86 31.24 -22.43
C GLY A 472 17.75 32.63 -23.07
N ASP A 473 18.42 32.82 -24.20
CA ASP A 473 18.41 34.07 -24.97
C ASP A 473 17.46 34.02 -26.20
N THR A 474 16.69 32.95 -26.35
CA THR A 474 15.83 32.72 -27.53
C THR A 474 14.35 32.74 -27.19
N ALA A 475 13.59 33.54 -27.94
CA ALA A 475 12.15 33.47 -28.00
C ALA A 475 11.74 32.28 -28.87
N VAL A 476 11.00 31.35 -28.28
CA VAL A 476 10.56 30.11 -28.93
C VAL A 476 9.13 30.31 -29.43
N LEU A 477 8.97 30.37 -30.74
CA LEU A 477 7.70 30.59 -31.41
C LEU A 477 7.35 29.36 -32.26
N TRP A 478 6.07 29.18 -32.56
CA TRP A 478 5.59 28.16 -33.48
C TRP A 478 4.63 28.76 -34.49
N ASP A 479 4.89 28.50 -35.76
CA ASP A 479 4.11 28.98 -36.89
C ASP A 479 2.97 27.99 -37.21
N PRO A 480 1.69 28.38 -37.04
CA PRO A 480 0.56 27.51 -37.35
C PRO A 480 0.44 27.16 -38.84
N SER A 481 0.90 28.04 -39.73
CA SER A 481 0.81 27.84 -41.18
C SER A 481 1.90 26.89 -41.69
N ALA A 482 3.13 27.05 -41.19
CA ALA A 482 4.26 26.20 -41.55
C ALA A 482 4.35 24.91 -40.72
N LYS A 483 3.59 24.82 -39.62
CA LYS A 483 3.64 23.73 -38.62
C LYS A 483 5.05 23.46 -38.10
N SER A 484 5.84 24.52 -37.95
CA SER A 484 7.25 24.44 -37.60
C SER A 484 7.62 25.52 -36.58
N PRO A 485 8.59 25.24 -35.70
CA PRO A 485 9.07 26.25 -34.78
C PRO A 485 9.90 27.32 -35.49
N VAL A 486 9.87 28.53 -34.93
CA VAL A 486 10.67 29.69 -35.30
C VAL A 486 11.37 30.15 -34.02
N LYS A 487 12.69 30.05 -33.96
CA LYS A 487 13.49 30.47 -32.82
C LYS A 487 14.22 31.74 -33.16
N ILE A 488 14.07 32.79 -32.35
CA ILE A 488 14.69 34.09 -32.61
C ILE A 488 15.32 34.60 -31.32
N LEU A 489 16.43 35.33 -31.40
CA LEU A 489 17.00 35.98 -30.23
C LEU A 489 15.99 36.95 -29.59
N ALA A 490 15.72 36.74 -28.30
CA ALA A 490 14.77 37.56 -27.54
C ALA A 490 15.19 39.04 -27.49
N GLY A 491 16.50 39.33 -27.50
CA GLY A 491 17.03 40.69 -27.57
C GLY A 491 16.78 41.42 -28.90
N GLN A 492 16.38 40.71 -29.96
CA GLN A 492 16.13 41.26 -31.29
C GLN A 492 14.63 41.40 -31.62
N THR A 493 13.74 40.98 -30.71
CA THR A 493 12.30 40.98 -30.95
C THR A 493 11.51 41.42 -29.74
N TRP A 494 10.49 42.24 -29.95
CA TRP A 494 9.50 42.55 -28.95
C TRP A 494 8.28 41.63 -29.08
N LEU A 495 7.90 40.98 -27.97
CA LEU A 495 6.79 40.03 -27.91
C LEU A 495 5.57 40.71 -27.28
N ARG A 496 4.46 40.79 -28.01
CA ARG A 496 3.19 41.35 -27.50
C ARG A 496 2.10 40.27 -27.45
N PRO A 497 1.64 39.83 -26.26
CA PRO A 497 0.59 38.82 -26.15
C PRO A 497 -0.74 39.33 -26.72
N VAL A 498 -1.47 38.45 -27.42
CA VAL A 498 -2.78 38.70 -28.00
C VAL A 498 -3.75 37.58 -27.63
N LYS A 499 -5.06 37.84 -27.71
CA LYS A 499 -6.09 36.90 -27.23
C LYS A 499 -6.46 35.78 -28.22
N SER A 500 -6.11 35.91 -29.49
CA SER A 500 -6.49 34.96 -30.55
C SER A 500 -5.50 35.00 -31.71
N GLY A 501 -5.35 33.86 -32.41
CA GLY A 501 -4.56 33.72 -33.63
C GLY A 501 -5.14 34.44 -34.85
N THR A 502 -6.33 35.03 -34.74
CA THR A 502 -6.93 35.88 -35.80
C THR A 502 -6.66 37.37 -35.60
N ALA A 503 -5.96 37.75 -34.53
CA ALA A 503 -5.65 39.15 -34.25
C ALA A 503 -4.65 39.70 -35.29
N SER A 504 -4.92 40.92 -35.80
CA SER A 504 -3.98 41.62 -36.69
C SER A 504 -2.78 42.12 -35.89
N CYS A 505 -1.58 41.70 -36.28
CA CYS A 505 -0.34 42.27 -35.75
C CYS A 505 -0.04 43.59 -36.48
N ALA A 506 0.21 44.66 -35.72
CA ALA A 506 0.58 45.96 -36.28
C ALA A 506 2.09 45.99 -36.53
N VAL A 507 2.51 46.49 -37.69
CA VAL A 507 3.91 46.56 -38.08
C VAL A 507 4.35 48.03 -38.00
N ASP A 508 4.98 48.45 -36.90
CA ASP A 508 5.78 49.68 -36.93
C ASP A 508 7.19 49.30 -37.39
N VAL A 509 7.47 49.48 -38.68
CA VAL A 509 8.82 49.39 -39.21
C VAL A 509 9.54 50.70 -38.87
N THR A 510 10.10 50.82 -37.67
CA THR A 510 11.04 51.92 -37.37
C THR A 510 12.45 51.48 -37.73
N GLY A 511 12.99 51.94 -38.86
CA GLY A 511 14.43 51.81 -39.11
C GLY A 511 14.98 51.99 -40.54
N SER A 512 14.62 53.06 -41.26
CA SER A 512 15.49 53.59 -42.33
C SER A 512 15.20 55.07 -42.58
N ALA A 513 15.61 55.91 -41.64
CA ALA A 513 15.96 57.29 -41.91
C ALA A 513 17.19 57.63 -41.05
N LYS A 514 18.37 57.60 -41.67
CA LYS A 514 19.54 58.32 -41.15
C LYS A 514 19.57 59.70 -41.82
N PRO A 515 19.89 60.79 -41.10
CA PRO A 515 20.26 62.06 -41.72
C PRO A 515 21.60 61.95 -42.45
#